data_AF-A0A5B1BGZ4-F1
#
_entry.id   AF-A0A5B1BGZ4-F1
#
_cell.length_a   1.000
_cell.length_b   1.000
_cell.length_c   1.000
_cell.angle_alpha   90.00
_cell.angle_beta   90.00
_cell.angle_gamma   90.00
#
_symmetry.space_group_name_H-M   'P 1'
#
loop_
_entity.id
_entity.type
_entity.pdbx_description
1 polymer ?
#
loop_
_entity_poly.entity_id
_entity_poly.type
_entity_poly.pdbx_seq_one_letter_code
_entity_poly.pdbx_strand_id
1 'polypeptide(L)'
;MKKPTLFALLILIYSANSYCQKSLSESVAYLDIKSPKQPLSNIIKTYSVIVETPYKLTAKDVQAKSKIDFEKEKVNYNNKLKKSTVEFEERLKNHDEEVVKIEERYKMEMEQFKKLSLIERLALSEQGKEPKLSIPSKPTYIQPSEPTYKEPDLTKFLIFDNKVLADGVMVYGYEKGGNDVTFMINITKMVFQDNGGQTFYNQPTNLKVLQGMEVIHEKKFDEGFQFLTATSSNTINFDYYEKNNVLKIMKNMSIYINEQFGYTPIPSTIKIEYPKNKKRKYDVLENTKIKSVTIYKKLNRITSLQIREKFIADLIQVKGIWKEELSKIDYKDKKATMNVAVAKIIFFNLLRVNISLKNKEQAEKTLELMQEKLIDLDLSNDQKRTLTSLEEQIYTL
;
A
#
# COMPACT_ATOMS: atom_id res chain seq x y z
N MET A 1 78.73 13.34 32.66
CA MET A 1 77.51 12.53 32.38
C MET A 1 76.50 13.38 31.63
N LYS A 2 76.00 12.85 30.51
CA LYS A 2 74.80 13.21 29.71
C LYS A 2 74.69 14.62 29.07
N LYS A 3 75.01 14.66 27.76
CA LYS A 3 74.36 15.46 26.70
C LYS A 3 72.92 14.92 26.43
N PRO A 4 72.17 15.40 25.41
CA PRO A 4 71.67 16.74 25.07
C PRO A 4 70.15 16.67 24.68
N THR A 5 69.51 17.79 24.30
CA THR A 5 68.38 17.89 23.32
C THR A 5 67.77 19.30 23.37
N LEU A 6 67.18 19.91 22.34
CA LEU A 6 67.18 19.76 20.88
C LEU A 6 66.28 20.90 20.35
N PHE A 7 66.78 21.65 19.36
CA PHE A 7 66.07 22.26 18.23
C PHE A 7 65.12 23.48 18.40
N ALA A 8 65.59 24.56 17.79
CA ALA A 8 64.79 25.46 16.97
C ALA A 8 64.17 24.71 15.76
N LEU A 9 62.93 25.03 15.41
CA LEU A 9 62.49 25.01 14.01
C LEU A 9 61.28 25.95 13.80
N LEU A 10 61.50 26.96 12.96
CA LEU A 10 60.46 27.66 12.22
C LEU A 10 59.55 26.63 11.53
N ILE A 11 58.24 26.74 11.72
CA ILE A 11 57.27 26.27 10.72
C ILE A 11 56.32 27.44 10.43
N LEU A 12 56.68 28.17 9.38
CA LEU A 12 55.74 28.88 8.51
C LEU A 12 54.68 27.86 8.06
N ILE A 13 53.56 27.81 8.77
CA ILE A 13 52.35 27.18 8.23
C ILE A 13 51.82 28.17 7.19
N TYR A 14 52.36 28.07 5.98
CA TYR A 14 51.64 28.46 4.78
C TYR A 14 50.33 27.66 4.81
N SER A 15 49.25 28.33 5.22
CA SER A 15 47.91 27.86 4.95
C SER A 15 47.76 27.87 3.43
N ALA A 16 48.07 26.73 2.81
CA ALA A 16 47.58 26.40 1.50
C ALA A 16 46.06 26.49 1.59
N ASN A 17 45.53 27.65 1.20
CA ASN A 17 44.13 27.81 0.86
C ASN A 17 43.89 26.89 -0.33
N SER A 18 43.60 25.63 -0.04
CA SER A 18 42.98 24.71 -0.98
C SER A 18 41.67 25.38 -1.37
N TYR A 19 41.68 26.07 -2.52
CA TYR A 19 40.50 26.48 -3.24
C TYR A 19 39.80 25.22 -3.76
N CYS A 20 39.32 24.38 -2.85
CA CYS A 20 38.40 23.33 -3.19
C CYS A 20 37.05 24.01 -3.35
N GLN A 21 36.68 24.25 -4.60
CA GLN A 21 35.36 24.72 -4.95
C GLN A 21 34.33 23.70 -4.45
N LYS A 22 33.59 24.06 -3.39
CA LYS A 22 32.60 23.16 -2.78
C LYS A 22 31.53 22.78 -3.81
N SER A 23 31.49 21.51 -4.19
CA SER A 23 30.38 20.91 -4.93
C SER A 23 29.21 20.64 -3.98
N LEU A 24 28.00 20.89 -4.47
CA LEU A 24 26.75 20.54 -3.82
C LEU A 24 26.07 19.47 -4.66
N SER A 25 25.24 18.64 -4.04
CA SER A 25 24.46 17.63 -4.73
C SER A 25 23.01 17.63 -4.27
N GLU A 26 22.09 17.41 -5.21
CA GLU A 26 20.68 17.18 -4.95
C GLU A 26 20.29 15.81 -5.53
N SER A 27 19.75 14.94 -4.67
CA SER A 27 19.20 13.64 -5.10
C SER A 27 17.70 13.78 -5.28
N VAL A 28 17.19 13.30 -6.41
CA VAL A 28 15.77 13.37 -6.77
C VAL A 28 15.25 11.96 -7.05
N ALA A 29 14.19 11.58 -6.35
CA ALA A 29 13.41 10.40 -6.69
C ALA A 29 12.45 10.74 -7.85
N TYR A 30 12.40 9.88 -8.84
CA TYR A 30 11.51 9.99 -9.99
C TYR A 30 11.00 8.61 -10.38
N LEU A 31 10.04 8.57 -11.31
CA LEU A 31 9.46 7.33 -11.81
C LEU A 31 9.78 7.15 -13.28
N ASP A 32 10.71 6.23 -13.53
CA ASP A 32 10.96 5.69 -14.85
C ASP A 32 9.79 4.79 -15.28
N ILE A 33 9.72 4.44 -16.55
CA ILE A 33 8.67 3.60 -17.12
C ILE A 33 9.26 2.34 -17.75
N LYS A 34 8.61 1.21 -17.46
CA LYS A 34 8.76 -0.02 -18.22
C LYS A 34 7.69 -0.08 -19.29
N SER A 35 8.10 -0.35 -20.53
CA SER A 35 7.17 -0.49 -21.65
C SER A 35 6.22 -1.67 -21.46
N PRO A 36 4.95 -1.53 -21.90
CA PRO A 36 3.99 -2.63 -21.94
C PRO A 36 4.49 -3.80 -22.78
N LYS A 37 3.97 -5.01 -22.50
CA LYS A 37 4.20 -6.20 -23.34
C LYS A 37 3.46 -6.10 -24.68
N GLN A 38 2.31 -5.44 -24.70
CA GLN A 38 1.44 -5.24 -25.86
C GLN A 38 1.09 -3.75 -25.94
N PRO A 39 2.00 -2.90 -26.45
CA PRO A 39 1.75 -1.47 -26.57
C PRO A 39 0.52 -1.22 -27.46
N LEU A 40 -0.35 -0.32 -27.00
CA LEU A 40 -1.46 0.17 -27.81
C LEU A 40 -0.94 1.10 -28.91
N SER A 41 -1.73 1.28 -29.97
CA SER A 41 -1.39 2.20 -31.06
C SER A 41 -1.15 3.62 -30.56
N ASN A 42 -0.14 4.30 -31.10
CA ASN A 42 0.25 5.68 -30.75
C ASN A 42 -0.85 6.73 -30.99
N ILE A 43 -1.93 6.35 -31.70
CA ILE A 43 -3.10 7.20 -31.93
C ILE A 43 -3.96 7.30 -30.66
N ILE A 44 -3.94 6.26 -29.82
CA ILE A 44 -4.75 6.18 -28.60
C ILE A 44 -4.13 7.07 -27.53
N LYS A 45 -4.90 8.03 -27.03
CA LYS A 45 -4.46 8.98 -26.01
C LYS A 45 -5.27 8.86 -24.73
N THR A 46 -6.52 8.44 -24.89
CA THR A 46 -7.48 8.40 -23.81
C THR A 46 -7.96 6.99 -23.51
N TYR A 47 -8.42 6.76 -22.29
CA TYR A 47 -9.03 5.50 -21.92
C TYR A 47 -10.27 5.70 -21.05
N SER A 48 -11.14 4.69 -21.06
CA SER A 48 -12.25 4.53 -20.14
C SER A 48 -12.21 3.13 -19.51
N VAL A 49 -12.75 3.02 -18.29
CA VAL A 49 -12.85 1.75 -17.57
C VAL A 49 -14.31 1.56 -17.19
N ILE A 50 -14.83 0.37 -17.47
CA ILE A 50 -16.18 -0.05 -17.08
C ILE A 50 -16.01 -1.29 -16.21
N VAL A 51 -16.55 -1.22 -14.98
CA VAL A 51 -16.56 -2.35 -14.07
C VAL A 51 -17.99 -2.80 -13.89
N GLU A 52 -18.24 -4.08 -14.11
CA GLU A 52 -19.52 -4.72 -13.90
C GLU A 52 -19.41 -5.72 -12.76
N THR A 53 -20.21 -5.51 -11.72
CA THR A 53 -20.38 -6.45 -10.61
C THR A 53 -21.85 -6.86 -10.50
N PRO A 54 -22.16 -8.08 -10.00
CA PRO A 54 -23.53 -8.58 -9.91
C PRO A 54 -24.32 -7.95 -8.75
N TYR A 55 -23.68 -7.12 -7.91
CA TYR A 55 -24.27 -6.57 -6.69
C TYR A 55 -25.01 -5.27 -6.98
N LYS A 56 -26.29 -5.21 -6.60
CA LYS A 56 -27.16 -4.04 -6.79
C LYS A 56 -27.52 -3.32 -5.49
N LEU A 57 -27.04 -3.82 -4.35
CA LEU A 57 -27.37 -3.27 -3.05
C LEU A 57 -26.67 -1.92 -2.87
N THR A 58 -27.44 -0.86 -2.60
CA THR A 58 -26.87 0.46 -2.30
C THR A 58 -26.89 0.75 -0.81
N ALA A 59 -26.04 1.68 -0.36
CA ALA A 59 -26.02 2.13 1.03
C ALA A 59 -27.39 2.70 1.48
N LYS A 60 -28.13 3.33 0.57
CA LYS A 60 -29.47 3.87 0.84
C LYS A 60 -30.48 2.76 1.15
N ASP A 61 -30.40 1.64 0.44
CA ASP A 61 -31.31 0.51 0.64
C ASP A 61 -31.10 -0.15 2.01
N VAL A 62 -29.84 -0.26 2.45
CA VAL A 62 -29.49 -0.81 3.76
C VAL A 62 -30.00 0.08 4.89
N GLN A 63 -29.82 1.40 4.76
CA GLN A 63 -30.32 2.36 5.73
C GLN A 63 -31.85 2.36 5.81
N ALA A 64 -32.55 2.25 4.66
CA ALA A 64 -34.00 2.16 4.62
C ALA A 64 -34.52 0.90 5.31
N LYS A 65 -33.92 -0.27 5.04
CA LYS A 65 -34.27 -1.53 5.71
C LYS A 65 -34.04 -1.47 7.22
N SER A 66 -32.90 -0.95 7.65
CA SER A 66 -32.57 -0.81 9.07
C SER A 66 -33.57 0.06 9.83
N LYS A 67 -34.08 1.13 9.22
CA LYS A 67 -35.14 1.96 9.82
C LYS A 67 -36.46 1.20 9.97
N ILE A 68 -36.85 0.44 8.94
CA ILE A 68 -38.06 -0.40 8.98
C ILE A 68 -37.95 -1.47 10.07
N ASP A 69 -36.79 -2.12 10.19
CA ASP A 69 -36.59 -3.15 11.22
C ASP A 69 -36.61 -2.55 12.64
N PHE A 70 -36.05 -1.35 12.82
CA PHE A 70 -36.15 -0.61 14.07
C PHE A 70 -37.60 -0.25 14.43
N GLU A 71 -38.41 0.19 13.46
CA GLU A 71 -39.83 0.47 13.67
C GLU A 71 -40.60 -0.80 14.09
N LYS A 72 -40.30 -1.95 13.48
CA LYS A 72 -40.86 -3.25 13.88
C LYS A 72 -40.46 -3.63 15.30
N GLU A 73 -39.19 -3.44 15.66
CA GLU A 73 -38.71 -3.71 17.02
C GLU A 73 -39.41 -2.83 18.07
N LYS A 74 -39.61 -1.55 17.76
CA LYS A 74 -40.34 -0.63 18.62
C LYS A 74 -41.79 -1.08 18.85
N VAL A 75 -42.48 -1.52 17.80
CA VAL A 75 -43.85 -2.06 17.91
C VAL A 75 -43.86 -3.36 18.72
N ASN A 76 -42.86 -4.22 18.55
CA ASN A 76 -42.77 -5.51 19.25
C ASN A 76 -42.26 -5.39 20.71
N TYR A 77 -41.68 -4.25 21.10
CA TYR A 77 -41.15 -4.03 22.45
C TYR A 77 -42.22 -4.22 23.53
N ASN A 78 -43.43 -3.69 23.30
CA ASN A 78 -44.55 -3.86 24.23
C ASN A 78 -44.94 -5.33 24.43
N ASN A 79 -44.87 -6.13 23.38
CA ASN A 79 -45.12 -7.58 23.47
C ASN A 79 -43.99 -8.31 24.19
N LYS A 80 -42.73 -7.90 23.97
CA LYS A 80 -41.55 -8.45 24.65
C LYS A 80 -41.57 -8.16 26.15
N LEU A 81 -41.98 -6.95 26.55
CA LEU A 81 -42.19 -6.59 27.96
C LEU A 81 -43.24 -7.50 28.62
N LYS A 82 -44.41 -7.64 28.00
CA LYS A 82 -45.50 -8.50 28.51
C LYS A 82 -45.07 -9.98 28.63
N LYS A 83 -44.35 -10.52 27.64
CA LYS A 83 -43.83 -11.88 27.71
C LYS A 83 -42.81 -12.04 28.83
N SER A 84 -41.90 -11.07 28.96
CA SER A 84 -40.87 -11.09 30.00
C SER A 84 -41.45 -11.00 31.42
N THR A 85 -42.54 -10.25 31.64
CA THR A 85 -43.21 -10.21 32.95
C THR A 85 -43.89 -11.54 33.26
N VAL A 86 -44.58 -12.15 32.29
CA VAL A 86 -45.23 -13.47 32.47
C VAL A 86 -44.20 -14.56 32.77
N GLU A 87 -43.11 -14.62 31.99
CA GLU A 87 -42.01 -15.57 32.24
C GLU A 87 -41.37 -15.39 33.62
N PHE A 88 -41.30 -14.16 34.12
CA PHE A 88 -40.78 -13.89 35.46
C PHE A 88 -41.76 -14.33 36.57
N GLU A 89 -43.05 -14.07 36.40
CA GLU A 89 -44.08 -14.54 37.34
C GLU A 89 -44.14 -16.08 37.40
N GLU A 90 -44.01 -16.76 36.26
CA GLU A 90 -43.91 -18.22 36.21
C GLU A 90 -42.65 -18.72 36.93
N ARG A 91 -41.50 -18.08 36.72
CA ARG A 91 -40.26 -18.43 37.45
C ARG A 91 -40.36 -18.21 38.95
N LEU A 92 -41.06 -17.17 39.39
CA LEU A 92 -41.32 -16.93 40.82
C LEU A 92 -42.18 -18.05 41.41
N LYS A 93 -43.29 -18.41 40.75
CA LYS A 93 -44.15 -19.52 41.20
C LYS A 93 -43.40 -20.84 41.27
N ASN A 94 -42.63 -21.17 40.23
CA ASN A 94 -41.84 -22.40 40.19
C ASN A 94 -40.76 -22.40 41.29
N HIS A 95 -40.13 -21.25 41.57
CA HIS A 95 -39.17 -21.12 42.67
C HIS A 95 -39.85 -21.37 44.02
N ASP A 96 -41.00 -20.74 44.28
CA ASP A 96 -41.75 -20.93 45.52
C ASP A 96 -42.14 -22.41 45.72
N GLU A 97 -42.60 -23.10 44.66
CA GLU A 97 -42.89 -24.53 44.68
C GLU A 97 -41.64 -25.41 44.92
N GLU A 98 -40.49 -25.04 44.33
CA GLU A 98 -39.22 -25.73 44.55
C GLU A 98 -38.72 -25.57 45.98
N VAL A 99 -38.86 -24.38 46.58
CA VAL A 99 -38.51 -24.15 47.99
C VAL A 99 -39.31 -25.06 48.90
N VAL A 100 -40.64 -25.15 48.72
CA VAL A 100 -41.50 -26.04 49.52
C VAL A 100 -41.06 -27.49 49.41
N LYS A 101 -40.80 -27.99 48.19
CA LYS A 101 -40.31 -29.36 47.96
C LYS A 101 -38.94 -29.62 48.61
N ILE A 102 -38.05 -28.64 48.57
CA ILE A 102 -36.71 -28.74 49.18
C ILE A 102 -36.83 -28.75 50.72
N GLU A 103 -37.70 -27.93 51.31
CA GLU A 103 -37.95 -27.91 52.75
C GLU A 103 -38.58 -29.22 53.24
N GLU A 104 -39.55 -29.77 52.50
CA GLU A 104 -40.15 -31.07 52.81
C GLU A 104 -39.14 -32.21 52.73
N ARG A 105 -38.32 -32.24 51.67
CA ARG A 105 -37.24 -33.22 51.53
C ARG A 105 -36.24 -33.12 52.67
N TYR A 106 -35.81 -31.90 53.01
CA TYR A 106 -34.88 -31.65 54.11
C TYR A 106 -35.45 -32.13 55.46
N LYS A 107 -36.73 -31.87 55.74
CA LYS A 107 -37.39 -32.37 56.96
C LYS A 107 -37.36 -33.89 57.03
N MET A 108 -37.70 -34.59 55.94
CA MET A 108 -37.65 -36.06 55.89
C MET A 108 -36.23 -36.59 56.06
N GLU A 109 -35.24 -36.00 55.37
CA GLU A 109 -33.83 -36.38 55.49
C GLU A 109 -33.28 -36.14 56.90
N MET A 110 -33.66 -35.04 57.56
CA MET A 110 -33.30 -34.76 58.95
C MET A 110 -33.96 -35.70 59.95
N GLU A 111 -35.22 -36.09 59.74
CA GLU A 111 -35.89 -37.10 60.57
C GLU A 111 -35.22 -38.47 60.46
N GLN A 112 -34.83 -38.88 59.25
CA GLN A 112 -34.08 -40.11 59.03
C GLN A 112 -32.68 -40.02 59.66
N PHE A 113 -31.99 -38.90 59.50
CA PHE A 113 -30.67 -38.67 60.12
C PHE A 113 -30.73 -38.72 61.65
N LYS A 114 -31.78 -38.17 62.28
CA LYS A 114 -31.99 -38.22 63.74
C LYS A 114 -32.26 -39.63 64.28
N LYS A 115 -32.81 -40.54 63.45
CA LYS A 115 -33.09 -41.94 63.81
C LYS A 115 -31.84 -42.84 63.77
N LEU A 116 -30.75 -42.41 63.13
CA LEU A 116 -29.48 -43.16 63.09
C LEU A 116 -28.79 -43.21 64.46
N SER A 117 -27.94 -44.20 64.71
CA SER A 117 -27.18 -44.30 65.96
C SER A 117 -26.14 -43.17 66.09
N LEU A 118 -25.65 -42.94 67.30
CA LEU A 118 -24.74 -41.82 67.60
C LEU A 118 -23.39 -41.94 66.87
N ILE A 119 -22.91 -43.17 66.67
CA ILE A 119 -21.67 -43.47 65.90
C ILE A 119 -21.89 -43.23 64.40
N GLU A 120 -23.04 -43.62 63.86
CA GLU A 120 -23.38 -43.42 62.44
C GLU A 120 -23.58 -41.94 62.10
N ARG A 121 -24.18 -41.17 63.01
CA ARG A 121 -24.30 -39.70 62.86
C ARG A 121 -22.96 -39.00 62.84
N LEU A 122 -22.03 -39.38 63.72
CA LEU A 122 -20.68 -38.82 63.76
C LEU A 122 -19.90 -39.16 62.47
N ALA A 123 -19.98 -40.41 62.00
CA ALA A 123 -19.34 -40.83 60.75
C ALA A 123 -19.87 -40.09 59.51
N LEU A 124 -21.18 -39.82 59.45
CA LEU A 124 -21.79 -39.05 58.35
C LEU A 124 -21.50 -37.55 58.43
N SER A 125 -21.41 -36.99 59.64
CA SER A 125 -21.06 -35.58 59.88
C SER A 125 -19.59 -35.30 59.53
N GLU A 126 -18.66 -36.19 59.91
CA GLU A 126 -17.23 -36.10 59.52
C GLU A 126 -17.02 -36.22 58.01
N GLN A 127 -17.86 -36.99 57.31
CA GLN A 127 -17.87 -37.07 55.84
C GLN A 127 -18.56 -35.87 55.16
N GLY A 128 -19.08 -34.90 55.93
CA GLY A 128 -19.80 -33.73 55.41
C GLY A 128 -21.17 -34.05 54.79
N LYS A 129 -21.72 -35.24 55.05
CA LYS A 129 -23.02 -35.75 54.53
C LYS A 129 -24.20 -35.49 55.47
N GLU A 130 -24.04 -34.55 56.40
CA GLU A 130 -25.17 -34.05 57.19
C GLU A 130 -26.16 -33.37 56.23
N PRO A 131 -27.49 -33.63 56.36
CA PRO A 131 -28.46 -32.93 55.54
C PRO A 131 -28.32 -31.42 55.77
N LYS A 132 -28.22 -30.66 54.68
CA LYS A 132 -28.15 -29.20 54.70
C LYS A 132 -29.25 -28.63 53.81
N LEU A 133 -30.00 -27.67 54.34
CA LEU A 133 -31.01 -26.96 53.57
C LEU A 133 -30.31 -25.99 52.62
N SER A 134 -30.34 -26.27 51.32
CA SER A 134 -29.79 -25.39 50.29
C SER A 134 -30.92 -24.91 49.38
N ILE A 135 -31.40 -23.70 49.64
CA ILE A 135 -32.50 -23.09 48.87
C ILE A 135 -31.90 -22.36 47.65
N PRO A 136 -32.44 -22.55 46.43
CA PRO A 136 -32.02 -21.78 45.27
C PRO A 136 -32.27 -20.28 45.48
N SER A 137 -31.45 -19.42 44.89
CA SER A 137 -31.63 -17.97 44.98
C SER A 137 -32.92 -17.52 44.30
N LYS A 138 -33.62 -16.55 44.91
CA LYS A 138 -34.86 -16.01 44.34
C LYS A 138 -34.58 -15.36 42.97
N PRO A 139 -35.40 -15.63 41.93
CA PRO A 139 -35.28 -14.99 40.64
C PRO A 139 -35.37 -13.46 40.76
N THR A 140 -34.49 -12.75 40.04
CA THR A 140 -34.51 -11.29 39.91
C THR A 140 -35.03 -10.88 38.54
N TYR A 141 -35.92 -9.89 38.49
CA TYR A 141 -36.46 -9.39 37.23
C TYR A 141 -35.44 -8.45 36.57
N ILE A 142 -35.11 -8.73 35.32
CA ILE A 142 -34.29 -7.85 34.48
C ILE A 142 -35.19 -7.37 33.35
N GLN A 143 -35.57 -6.10 33.41
CA GLN A 143 -36.42 -5.51 32.39
C GLN A 143 -35.69 -5.49 31.03
N PRO A 144 -36.33 -5.97 29.94
CA PRO A 144 -35.80 -5.80 28.60
C PRO A 144 -35.54 -4.33 28.27
N SER A 145 -34.33 -4.02 27.81
CA SER A 145 -33.95 -2.67 27.40
C SER A 145 -34.79 -2.18 26.23
N GLU A 146 -35.09 -0.87 26.22
CA GLU A 146 -35.75 -0.22 25.09
C GLU A 146 -34.89 -0.33 23.82
N PRO A 147 -35.50 -0.55 22.64
CA PRO A 147 -34.76 -0.59 21.40
C PRO A 147 -34.19 0.80 21.08
N THR A 148 -32.88 0.88 20.90
CA THR A 148 -32.18 2.08 20.46
C THR A 148 -31.78 1.93 18.99
N TYR A 149 -32.09 2.91 18.15
CA TYR A 149 -31.62 2.88 16.77
C TYR A 149 -30.10 2.99 16.74
N LYS A 150 -29.47 2.03 16.06
CA LYS A 150 -28.05 2.04 15.74
C LYS A 150 -27.92 2.04 14.23
N GLU A 151 -27.13 2.97 13.71
CA GLU A 151 -26.86 3.00 12.28
C GLU A 151 -26.23 1.66 11.86
N PRO A 152 -26.68 1.08 10.73
CA PRO A 152 -26.16 -0.19 10.28
C PRO A 152 -24.71 -0.01 9.84
N ASP A 153 -23.85 -0.93 10.28
CA ASP A 153 -22.47 -0.98 9.84
C ASP A 153 -22.40 -1.39 8.36
N LEU A 154 -22.25 -0.39 7.48
CA LEU A 154 -22.18 -0.56 6.02
C LEU A 154 -20.99 -1.43 5.57
N THR A 155 -19.98 -1.64 6.43
CA THR A 155 -18.83 -2.45 6.08
C THR A 155 -19.17 -3.94 5.97
N LYS A 156 -20.24 -4.38 6.63
CA LYS A 156 -20.71 -5.77 6.67
C LYS A 156 -21.60 -6.15 5.49
N PHE A 157 -21.95 -5.20 4.62
CA PHE A 157 -22.80 -5.42 3.46
C PHE A 157 -22.00 -5.39 2.16
N LEU A 158 -22.42 -6.20 1.19
CA LEU A 158 -21.90 -6.21 -0.18
C LEU A 158 -22.43 -5.01 -0.99
N ILE A 159 -21.88 -3.84 -0.69
CA ILE A 159 -22.14 -2.61 -1.42
C ILE A 159 -20.90 -2.30 -2.27
N PHE A 160 -21.08 -2.30 -3.59
CA PHE A 160 -20.08 -1.86 -4.53
C PHE A 160 -20.63 -0.73 -5.38
N ASP A 161 -19.82 0.32 -5.52
CA ASP A 161 -20.08 1.35 -6.52
C ASP A 161 -19.17 1.09 -7.72
N ASN A 162 -19.77 0.61 -8.82
CA ASN A 162 -19.05 0.30 -10.05
C ASN A 162 -18.27 1.51 -10.60
N LYS A 163 -18.75 2.74 -10.37
CA LYS A 163 -18.03 3.96 -10.79
C LYS A 163 -16.79 4.18 -9.94
N VAL A 164 -16.88 3.98 -8.62
CA VAL A 164 -15.73 4.09 -7.71
C VAL A 164 -14.70 2.99 -8.00
N LEU A 165 -15.16 1.76 -8.30
CA LEU A 165 -14.27 0.67 -8.70
C LEU A 165 -13.56 0.97 -10.02
N ALA A 166 -14.28 1.45 -11.03
CA ALA A 166 -13.71 1.89 -12.29
C ALA A 166 -12.73 3.05 -12.11
N ASP A 167 -13.06 3.99 -11.22
CA ASP A 167 -12.23 5.15 -10.95
C ASP A 167 -10.89 4.80 -10.31
N GLY A 168 -10.85 3.72 -9.53
CA GLY A 168 -9.65 3.17 -8.92
C GLY A 168 -8.66 2.53 -9.91
N VAL A 169 -9.07 2.26 -11.15
CA VAL A 169 -8.19 1.68 -12.18
C VAL A 169 -7.53 2.79 -12.99
N MET A 170 -6.24 2.98 -12.75
CA MET A 170 -5.40 3.89 -13.53
C MET A 170 -4.64 3.12 -14.61
N VAL A 171 -4.71 3.58 -15.85
CA VAL A 171 -3.88 3.07 -16.96
C VAL A 171 -2.79 4.08 -17.22
N TYR A 172 -1.59 3.80 -16.72
CA TYR A 172 -0.47 4.73 -16.78
C TYR A 172 -0.03 4.95 -18.23
N GLY A 173 0.28 6.21 -18.57
CA GLY A 173 0.68 6.65 -19.91
C GLY A 173 -0.45 7.30 -20.71
N TYR A 174 -1.71 7.08 -20.33
CA TYR A 174 -2.90 7.57 -21.03
C TYR A 174 -3.73 8.50 -20.14
N GLU A 175 -4.53 9.36 -20.76
CA GLU A 175 -5.43 10.28 -20.06
C GLU A 175 -6.81 9.63 -19.83
N LYS A 176 -7.37 9.83 -18.63
CA LYS A 176 -8.67 9.25 -18.27
C LYS A 176 -9.82 10.10 -18.82
N GLY A 177 -10.82 9.46 -19.40
CA GLY A 177 -12.10 10.12 -19.76
C GLY A 177 -12.39 10.27 -21.25
N GLY A 178 -11.75 9.47 -22.11
CA GLY A 178 -12.11 9.40 -23.53
C GLY A 178 -12.39 7.97 -23.99
N ASN A 179 -12.83 7.84 -25.24
CA ASN A 179 -13.42 6.61 -25.78
C ASN A 179 -12.49 5.85 -26.75
N ASP A 180 -11.21 6.20 -26.82
CA ASP A 180 -10.28 5.54 -27.75
C ASP A 180 -10.12 4.05 -27.40
N VAL A 181 -9.94 3.76 -26.11
CA VAL A 181 -9.89 2.39 -25.57
C VAL A 181 -10.77 2.27 -24.34
N THR A 182 -11.52 1.17 -24.27
CA THR A 182 -12.39 0.83 -23.14
C THR A 182 -11.95 -0.49 -22.51
N PHE A 183 -11.63 -0.45 -21.23
CA PHE A 183 -11.34 -1.64 -20.43
C PHE A 183 -12.60 -2.08 -19.68
N MET A 184 -13.17 -3.20 -20.08
CA MET A 184 -14.36 -3.76 -19.45
C MET A 184 -13.96 -4.92 -18.54
N ILE A 185 -14.22 -4.76 -17.25
CA ILE A 185 -13.93 -5.77 -16.21
C ILE A 185 -15.28 -6.30 -15.72
N ASN A 186 -15.58 -7.55 -16.02
CA ASN A 186 -16.77 -8.24 -15.54
C ASN A 186 -16.38 -9.23 -14.44
N ILE A 187 -16.82 -8.95 -13.21
CA ILE A 187 -16.57 -9.79 -12.04
C ILE A 187 -17.83 -10.60 -11.77
N THR A 188 -17.71 -11.92 -11.68
CA THR A 188 -18.85 -12.78 -11.32
C THR A 188 -19.05 -12.86 -9.81
N LYS A 189 -20.16 -13.48 -9.37
CA LYS A 189 -20.41 -13.70 -7.94
C LYS A 189 -19.48 -14.80 -7.42
N MET A 190 -18.91 -14.63 -6.22
CA MET A 190 -18.09 -15.67 -5.60
C MET A 190 -18.94 -16.89 -5.25
N VAL A 191 -18.45 -18.06 -5.63
CA VAL A 191 -19.01 -19.37 -5.31
C VAL A 191 -18.11 -20.04 -4.29
N PHE A 192 -18.70 -20.54 -3.21
CA PHE A 192 -17.98 -21.24 -2.14
C PHE A 192 -18.19 -22.74 -2.26
N GLN A 193 -17.17 -23.52 -1.93
CA GLN A 193 -17.22 -24.97 -1.84
C GLN A 193 -16.50 -25.44 -0.59
N ASP A 194 -17.12 -26.36 0.15
CA ASP A 194 -16.47 -27.02 1.27
C ASP A 194 -15.83 -28.34 0.84
N ASN A 195 -14.60 -28.60 1.30
CA ASN A 195 -13.93 -29.87 1.13
C ASN A 195 -13.11 -30.19 2.39
N GLY A 196 -13.39 -31.32 3.05
CA GLY A 196 -12.63 -31.77 4.22
C GLY A 196 -12.64 -30.80 5.41
N GLY A 197 -13.72 -30.03 5.60
CA GLY A 197 -13.81 -29.00 6.66
C GLY A 197 -13.11 -27.68 6.32
N GLN A 198 -12.57 -27.54 5.11
CA GLN A 198 -11.96 -26.32 4.58
C GLN A 198 -12.89 -25.67 3.56
N THR A 199 -12.89 -24.34 3.50
CA THR A 199 -13.62 -23.56 2.49
C THR A 199 -12.71 -23.16 1.35
N PHE A 200 -13.19 -23.38 0.13
CA PHE A 200 -12.62 -22.91 -1.13
C PHE A 200 -13.57 -21.92 -1.80
N TYR A 201 -13.05 -21.08 -2.68
CA TYR A 201 -13.83 -20.11 -3.43
C TYR A 201 -13.44 -20.05 -4.90
N ASN A 202 -14.39 -19.71 -5.75
CA ASN A 202 -14.17 -19.42 -7.16
C ASN A 202 -14.89 -18.12 -7.52
N GLN A 203 -14.19 -17.19 -8.18
CA GLN A 203 -14.78 -15.93 -8.65
C GLN A 203 -14.19 -15.56 -10.02
N PRO A 204 -14.67 -16.20 -11.09
CA PRO A 204 -14.20 -15.91 -12.43
C PRO A 204 -14.35 -14.43 -12.78
N THR A 205 -13.31 -13.84 -13.35
CA THR A 205 -13.32 -12.44 -13.80
C THR A 205 -12.90 -12.38 -15.26
N ASN A 206 -13.64 -11.64 -16.08
CA ASN A 206 -13.32 -11.44 -17.49
C ASN A 206 -12.86 -10.00 -17.74
N LEU A 207 -11.72 -9.83 -18.40
CA LEU A 207 -11.24 -8.56 -18.90
C LEU A 207 -11.37 -8.54 -20.42
N LYS A 208 -12.13 -7.58 -20.95
CA LYS A 208 -12.18 -7.26 -22.38
C LYS A 208 -11.60 -5.88 -22.61
N VAL A 209 -10.73 -5.76 -23.60
CA VAL A 209 -10.19 -4.48 -24.05
C VAL A 209 -10.77 -4.20 -25.43
N LEU A 210 -11.47 -3.07 -25.53
CA LEU A 210 -12.14 -2.63 -26.75
C LEU A 210 -11.43 -1.40 -27.30
N GLN A 211 -11.17 -1.38 -28.60
CA GLN A 211 -10.79 -0.18 -29.33
C GLN A 211 -11.96 0.22 -30.23
N GLY A 212 -12.70 1.26 -29.85
CA GLY A 212 -14.01 1.55 -30.45
C GLY A 212 -14.99 0.40 -30.23
N MET A 213 -15.29 -0.37 -31.28
CA MET A 213 -16.20 -1.52 -31.24
C MET A 213 -15.48 -2.88 -31.37
N GLU A 214 -14.18 -2.89 -31.63
CA GLU A 214 -13.40 -4.12 -31.84
C GLU A 214 -12.79 -4.62 -30.53
N VAL A 215 -12.87 -5.92 -30.27
CA VAL A 215 -12.22 -6.58 -29.12
C VAL A 215 -10.77 -6.88 -29.50
N ILE A 216 -9.85 -6.11 -28.95
CA ILE A 216 -8.40 -6.29 -29.20
C ILE A 216 -7.75 -7.28 -28.22
N HIS A 217 -8.38 -7.51 -27.07
CA HIS A 217 -7.90 -8.49 -26.09
C HIS A 217 -9.04 -8.99 -25.20
N GLU A 218 -9.03 -10.29 -24.91
CA GLU A 218 -9.92 -10.91 -23.94
C GLU A 218 -9.13 -11.89 -23.07
N LYS A 219 -9.33 -11.82 -21.74
CA LYS A 219 -8.72 -12.76 -20.82
C LYS A 219 -9.62 -13.04 -19.62
N LYS A 220 -9.76 -14.33 -19.32
CA LYS A 220 -10.41 -14.84 -18.12
C LYS A 220 -9.38 -15.09 -17.02
N PHE A 221 -9.77 -14.79 -15.80
CA PHE A 221 -8.99 -14.97 -14.58
C PHE A 221 -9.78 -15.83 -13.60
N ASP A 222 -9.04 -16.51 -12.71
CA ASP A 222 -9.58 -17.25 -11.57
C ASP A 222 -10.70 -18.23 -11.98
N GLU A 223 -10.41 -19.12 -12.94
CA GLU A 223 -11.38 -20.12 -13.41
C GLU A 223 -11.54 -21.32 -12.45
N GLY A 224 -10.60 -21.50 -11.51
CA GLY A 224 -10.59 -22.63 -10.57
C GLY A 224 -10.78 -22.22 -9.11
N PHE A 225 -11.17 -23.20 -8.29
CA PHE A 225 -11.32 -23.01 -6.84
C PHE A 225 -9.97 -22.77 -6.16
N GLN A 226 -9.91 -21.73 -5.34
CA GLN A 226 -8.78 -21.36 -4.52
C GLN A 226 -9.11 -21.58 -3.05
N PHE A 227 -8.11 -21.96 -2.26
CA PHE A 227 -8.27 -22.10 -0.82
C PHE A 227 -8.59 -20.75 -0.17
N LEU A 228 -9.61 -20.71 0.69
CA LEU A 228 -9.99 -19.53 1.47
C LEU A 228 -9.53 -19.64 2.93
N THR A 229 -9.97 -20.70 3.61
CA THR A 229 -9.78 -20.89 5.06
C THR A 229 -9.98 -22.35 5.48
N ALA A 230 -9.39 -22.73 6.61
CA ALA A 230 -9.49 -24.07 7.19
C ALA A 230 -10.75 -24.28 8.06
N THR A 231 -11.75 -23.41 7.90
CA THR A 231 -13.05 -23.49 8.57
C THR A 231 -14.15 -23.75 7.54
N SER A 232 -15.27 -24.32 7.95
CA SER A 232 -16.40 -24.58 7.05
C SER A 232 -17.13 -23.30 6.66
N SER A 233 -17.72 -23.30 5.46
CA SER A 233 -18.41 -22.15 4.89
C SER A 233 -19.56 -21.64 5.78
N ASN A 234 -20.20 -22.52 6.55
CA ASN A 234 -21.30 -22.16 7.45
C ASN A 234 -20.90 -21.27 8.62
N THR A 235 -19.60 -21.16 8.92
CA THR A 235 -19.08 -20.41 10.08
C THR A 235 -18.46 -19.08 9.70
N ILE A 236 -18.32 -18.80 8.40
CA ILE A 236 -17.61 -17.63 7.90
C ILE A 236 -18.57 -16.51 7.47
N ASN A 237 -18.06 -15.28 7.51
CA ASN A 237 -18.77 -14.14 6.96
C ASN A 237 -18.49 -14.04 5.44
N PHE A 238 -19.41 -14.55 4.62
CA PHE A 238 -19.29 -14.53 3.15
C PHE A 238 -19.08 -13.12 2.59
N ASP A 239 -19.86 -12.15 3.07
CA ASP A 239 -19.84 -10.77 2.57
C ASP A 239 -18.47 -10.11 2.81
N TYR A 240 -17.83 -10.41 3.94
CA TYR A 240 -16.49 -9.92 4.24
C TYR A 240 -15.44 -10.46 3.26
N TYR A 241 -15.44 -11.78 3.03
CA TYR A 241 -14.45 -12.42 2.15
C TYR A 241 -14.65 -12.02 0.68
N GLU A 242 -15.89 -11.96 0.24
CA GLU A 242 -16.29 -11.49 -1.09
C GLU A 242 -15.81 -10.05 -1.34
N LYS A 243 -16.07 -9.13 -0.40
CA LYS A 243 -15.62 -7.74 -0.50
C LYS A 243 -14.11 -7.62 -0.65
N ASN A 244 -13.37 -8.33 0.18
CA ASN A 244 -11.91 -8.33 0.11
C ASN A 244 -11.40 -8.94 -1.19
N ASN A 245 -12.07 -9.97 -1.70
CA ASN A 245 -11.67 -10.61 -2.95
C ASN A 245 -11.92 -9.70 -4.16
N VAL A 246 -13.05 -9.00 -4.23
CA VAL A 246 -13.31 -8.00 -5.30
C VAL A 246 -12.23 -6.91 -5.28
N LEU A 247 -11.87 -6.38 -4.11
CA LEU A 247 -10.79 -5.37 -4.01
C LEU A 247 -9.43 -5.92 -4.46
N LYS A 248 -9.13 -7.17 -4.13
CA LYS A 248 -7.93 -7.88 -4.59
C LYS A 248 -7.93 -8.07 -6.10
N ILE A 249 -9.05 -8.51 -6.68
CA ILE A 249 -9.24 -8.65 -8.13
C ILE A 249 -8.98 -7.31 -8.81
N MET A 250 -9.60 -6.22 -8.33
CA MET A 250 -9.43 -4.89 -8.92
C MET A 250 -7.97 -4.41 -8.89
N LYS A 251 -7.26 -4.65 -7.79
CA LYS A 251 -5.82 -4.34 -7.70
C LYS A 251 -5.00 -5.17 -8.70
N ASN A 252 -5.26 -6.47 -8.79
CA ASN A 252 -4.57 -7.36 -9.71
C ASN A 252 -4.88 -7.01 -11.18
N MET A 253 -6.12 -6.62 -11.49
CA MET A 253 -6.51 -6.15 -12.82
C MET A 253 -5.79 -4.87 -13.19
N SER A 254 -5.70 -3.91 -12.27
CA SER A 254 -4.95 -2.67 -12.52
C SER A 254 -3.47 -2.95 -12.81
N ILE A 255 -2.84 -3.87 -12.07
CA ILE A 255 -1.45 -4.28 -12.36
C ILE A 255 -1.37 -4.95 -13.73
N TYR A 256 -2.23 -5.93 -14.01
CA TYR A 256 -2.21 -6.66 -15.28
C TYR A 256 -2.41 -5.75 -16.49
N ILE A 257 -3.39 -4.83 -16.43
CA ILE A 257 -3.65 -3.85 -17.50
C ILE A 257 -2.41 -2.97 -17.74
N ASN A 258 -1.73 -2.54 -16.68
CA ASN A 258 -0.51 -1.73 -16.79
C ASN A 258 0.74 -2.52 -17.21
N GLU A 259 0.77 -3.84 -17.03
CA GLU A 259 1.85 -4.68 -17.56
C GLU A 259 1.64 -5.02 -19.04
N GLN A 260 0.39 -5.18 -19.47
CA GLN A 260 0.06 -5.53 -20.85
C GLN A 260 -0.02 -4.29 -21.74
N PHE A 261 -0.78 -3.27 -21.37
CA PHE A 261 -1.16 -2.16 -22.25
C PHE A 261 -0.64 -0.80 -21.77
N GLY A 262 -0.64 -0.59 -20.45
CA GLY A 262 -0.11 0.61 -19.81
C GLY A 262 1.40 0.54 -19.56
N TYR A 263 1.91 1.50 -18.80
CA TYR A 263 3.30 1.51 -18.37
C TYR A 263 3.43 1.12 -16.92
N THR A 264 4.50 0.41 -16.57
CA THR A 264 4.77 0.12 -15.16
C THR A 264 5.77 1.15 -14.61
N PRO A 265 5.39 1.98 -13.62
CA PRO A 265 6.30 2.95 -13.03
C PRO A 265 7.36 2.25 -12.17
N ILE A 266 8.63 2.50 -12.46
CA ILE A 266 9.78 2.00 -11.70
C ILE A 266 10.35 3.13 -10.84
N PRO A 267 10.46 2.97 -9.52
CA PRO A 267 11.15 3.94 -8.68
C PRO A 267 12.61 4.02 -9.06
N SER A 268 13.08 5.23 -9.33
CA SER A 268 14.47 5.50 -9.68
C SER A 268 14.93 6.78 -9.00
N THR A 269 16.24 6.89 -8.79
CA THR A 269 16.85 8.05 -8.15
C THR A 269 17.99 8.57 -8.99
N ILE A 270 18.08 9.88 -9.16
CA ILE A 270 19.20 10.52 -9.83
C ILE A 270 19.84 11.56 -8.91
N LYS A 271 21.17 11.60 -8.88
CA LYS A 271 21.95 12.59 -8.16
C LYS A 271 22.49 13.62 -9.15
N ILE A 272 22.14 14.89 -8.97
CA ILE A 272 22.66 15.99 -9.78
C ILE A 272 23.61 16.83 -8.93
N GLU A 273 24.83 17.03 -9.41
CA GLU A 273 25.87 17.83 -8.75
C GLU A 273 25.96 19.22 -9.37
N TYR A 274 26.33 20.23 -8.60
CA TYR A 274 26.48 21.61 -9.07
C TYR A 274 27.49 22.38 -8.22
N PRO A 275 28.23 23.34 -8.80
CA PRO A 275 29.14 24.18 -8.03
C PRO A 275 28.35 25.17 -7.17
N LYS A 276 28.82 25.46 -5.96
CA LYS A 276 28.22 26.51 -5.13
C LYS A 276 28.35 27.87 -5.81
N ASN A 277 27.23 28.47 -6.19
CA ASN A 277 27.20 29.75 -6.88
C ASN A 277 27.46 30.94 -5.93
N LYS A 278 28.73 31.25 -5.69
CA LYS A 278 29.13 32.49 -5.02
C LYS A 278 29.37 33.56 -6.08
N LYS A 279 28.72 34.72 -5.95
CA LYS A 279 28.88 35.90 -6.85
C LYS A 279 28.37 35.68 -8.29
N ARG A 280 27.31 34.88 -8.50
CA ARG A 280 26.65 34.68 -9.80
C ARG A 280 27.54 34.18 -10.94
N LYS A 281 28.63 33.49 -10.61
CA LYS A 281 29.59 32.97 -11.59
C LYS A 281 29.12 31.69 -12.28
N TYR A 282 28.11 31.02 -11.73
CA TYR A 282 27.62 29.71 -12.20
C TYR A 282 26.11 29.72 -12.46
N ASP A 283 25.53 30.88 -12.80
CA ASP A 283 24.09 31.04 -13.01
C ASP A 283 23.55 30.05 -14.07
N VAL A 284 24.32 29.79 -15.13
CA VAL A 284 23.95 28.80 -16.16
C VAL A 284 23.85 27.40 -15.58
N LEU A 285 24.86 26.94 -14.82
CA LEU A 285 24.87 25.59 -14.23
C LEU A 285 23.82 25.43 -13.14
N GLU A 286 23.56 26.47 -12.35
CA GLU A 286 22.50 26.47 -11.33
C GLU A 286 21.11 26.42 -11.96
N ASN A 287 20.85 27.24 -12.99
CA ASN A 287 19.59 27.21 -13.74
C ASN A 287 19.38 25.86 -14.43
N THR A 288 20.42 25.30 -15.03
CA THR A 288 20.37 23.98 -15.67
C THR A 288 20.08 22.87 -14.67
N LYS A 289 20.66 22.95 -13.46
CA LYS A 289 20.31 22.04 -12.35
C LYS A 289 18.86 22.20 -11.91
N ILE A 290 18.35 23.43 -11.75
CA ILE A 290 16.96 23.66 -11.34
C ILE A 290 16.01 23.08 -12.39
N LYS A 291 16.28 23.30 -13.68
CA LYS A 291 15.52 22.75 -14.79
C LYS A 291 15.52 21.22 -14.76
N SER A 292 16.69 20.57 -14.67
CA SER A 292 16.79 19.11 -14.66
C SER A 292 16.08 18.48 -13.46
N VAL A 293 16.32 19.00 -12.25
CA VAL A 293 15.64 18.57 -11.02
C VAL A 293 14.13 18.71 -11.13
N THR A 294 13.64 19.83 -11.68
CA THR A 294 12.21 20.07 -11.85
C THR A 294 11.60 19.07 -12.82
N ILE A 295 12.29 18.75 -13.92
CA ILE A 295 11.84 17.75 -14.88
C ILE A 295 11.73 16.37 -14.20
N TYR A 296 12.76 15.91 -13.49
CA TYR A 296 12.71 14.63 -12.78
C TYR A 296 11.61 14.58 -11.71
N LYS A 297 11.37 15.68 -10.97
CA LYS A 297 10.24 15.76 -10.01
C LYS A 297 8.88 15.66 -10.70
N LYS A 298 8.76 16.13 -11.95
CA LYS A 298 7.53 16.06 -12.75
C LYS A 298 7.33 14.71 -13.44
N LEU A 299 8.33 13.83 -13.48
CA LEU A 299 8.21 12.44 -13.96
C LEU A 299 7.60 11.55 -12.86
N ASN A 300 6.28 11.58 -12.73
CA ASN A 300 5.52 10.86 -11.71
C ASN A 300 4.55 9.82 -12.33
N ARG A 301 3.77 9.10 -11.51
CA ARG A 301 2.89 8.00 -11.98
C ARG A 301 1.82 8.47 -12.98
N ILE A 302 1.35 9.71 -12.83
CA ILE A 302 0.21 10.24 -13.60
C ILE A 302 0.66 10.98 -14.87
N THR A 303 1.96 11.19 -15.07
CA THR A 303 2.48 11.86 -16.26
C THR A 303 2.20 11.01 -17.51
N SER A 304 1.38 11.53 -18.43
CA SER A 304 1.09 10.90 -19.73
C SER A 304 2.34 10.82 -20.61
N LEU A 305 2.33 9.92 -21.60
CA LEU A 305 3.49 9.73 -22.48
C LEU A 305 3.90 11.00 -23.22
N GLN A 306 2.95 11.75 -23.76
CA GLN A 306 3.25 12.97 -24.51
C GLN A 306 3.98 14.01 -23.65
N ILE A 307 3.58 14.12 -22.38
CA ILE A 307 4.24 15.03 -21.44
C ILE A 307 5.63 14.47 -21.08
N ARG A 308 5.76 13.16 -20.92
CA ARG A 308 7.07 12.50 -20.70
C ARG A 308 8.03 12.72 -21.86
N GLU A 309 7.57 12.60 -23.10
CA GLU A 309 8.38 12.87 -24.30
C GLU A 309 8.87 14.31 -24.35
N LYS A 310 8.01 15.29 -24.01
CA LYS A 310 8.42 16.69 -23.88
C LYS A 310 9.50 16.86 -22.80
N PHE A 311 9.33 16.23 -21.64
CA PHE A 311 10.33 16.25 -20.58
C PHE A 311 11.65 15.58 -20.98
N ILE A 312 11.61 14.51 -21.77
CA ILE A 312 12.81 13.89 -22.35
C ILE A 312 13.50 14.86 -23.31
N ALA A 313 12.75 15.57 -24.16
CA ALA A 313 13.30 16.59 -25.05
C ALA A 313 13.94 17.75 -24.27
N ASP A 314 13.31 18.20 -23.18
CA ASP A 314 13.88 19.22 -22.30
C ASP A 314 15.17 18.73 -21.61
N LEU A 315 15.26 17.44 -21.21
CA LEU A 315 16.48 16.85 -20.68
C LEU A 315 17.60 16.78 -21.73
N ILE A 316 17.27 16.56 -23.01
CA ILE A 316 18.25 16.63 -24.10
C ILE A 316 18.79 18.06 -24.25
N GLN A 317 17.96 19.09 -24.09
CA GLN A 317 18.43 20.49 -24.08
C GLN A 317 19.34 20.78 -22.88
N VAL A 318 18.99 20.29 -21.68
CA VAL A 318 19.84 20.37 -20.47
C VAL A 318 21.22 19.76 -20.74
N LYS A 319 21.27 18.58 -21.39
CA LYS A 319 22.54 17.96 -21.80
C LYS A 319 23.32 18.82 -22.80
N GLY A 320 22.64 19.46 -23.74
CA GLY A 320 23.25 20.41 -24.68
C GLY A 320 23.98 21.54 -23.95
N ILE A 321 23.31 22.18 -22.99
CA ILE A 321 23.90 23.25 -22.17
C ILE A 321 25.13 22.74 -21.40
N TRP A 322 25.06 21.54 -20.82
CA TRP A 322 26.20 20.96 -20.12
C TRP A 322 27.39 20.66 -21.05
N LYS A 323 27.15 20.19 -22.28
CA LYS A 323 28.21 19.99 -23.29
C LYS A 323 28.84 21.32 -23.71
N GLU A 324 28.03 22.36 -23.89
CA GLU A 324 28.53 23.72 -24.19
C GLU A 324 29.40 24.27 -23.05
N GLU A 325 28.95 24.14 -21.80
CA GLU A 325 29.73 24.57 -20.63
C GLU A 325 31.00 23.74 -20.44
N LEU A 326 30.99 22.45 -20.82
CA LEU A 326 32.18 21.59 -20.81
C LEU A 326 33.27 22.10 -21.76
N SER A 327 32.90 22.71 -22.89
CA SER A 327 33.85 23.27 -23.87
C SER A 327 34.61 24.51 -23.36
N LYS A 328 34.07 25.19 -22.33
CA LYS A 328 34.65 26.41 -21.74
C LYS A 328 35.65 26.12 -20.61
N ILE A 329 35.94 24.84 -20.36
CA ILE A 329 36.74 24.42 -19.22
C ILE A 329 38.22 24.56 -19.53
N ASP A 330 38.93 25.23 -18.61
CA ASP A 330 40.38 25.20 -18.55
C ASP A 330 40.82 24.09 -17.58
N TYR A 331 41.43 23.04 -18.15
CA TYR A 331 41.92 21.89 -17.40
C TYR A 331 43.28 22.15 -16.72
N LYS A 332 44.00 23.20 -17.13
CA LYS A 332 45.34 23.53 -16.63
C LYS A 332 45.26 24.56 -15.51
N ASP A 333 44.35 25.54 -15.60
CA ASP A 333 44.19 26.57 -14.57
C ASP A 333 43.22 26.17 -13.46
N LYS A 334 43.77 25.82 -12.29
CA LYS A 334 42.99 25.51 -11.08
C LYS A 334 42.18 26.71 -10.55
N LYS A 335 42.59 27.94 -10.86
CA LYS A 335 41.93 29.19 -10.42
C LYS A 335 40.88 29.69 -11.41
N ALA A 336 40.81 29.12 -12.60
CA ALA A 336 39.78 29.45 -13.58
C ALA A 336 38.38 29.25 -12.99
N THR A 337 37.44 30.06 -13.44
CA THR A 337 36.04 29.92 -13.02
C THR A 337 35.49 28.57 -13.50
N MET A 338 35.83 28.15 -14.72
CA MET A 338 35.48 26.84 -15.27
C MET A 338 36.72 25.95 -15.24
N ASN A 339 36.96 25.29 -14.11
CA ASN A 339 38.14 24.45 -13.87
C ASN A 339 37.80 22.95 -13.87
N VAL A 340 38.82 22.12 -13.60
CA VAL A 340 38.72 20.67 -13.46
C VAL A 340 37.61 20.21 -12.48
N ALA A 341 37.37 20.94 -11.39
CA ALA A 341 36.33 20.57 -10.42
C ALA A 341 34.93 20.70 -11.01
N VAL A 342 34.70 21.74 -11.83
CA VAL A 342 33.46 21.91 -12.59
C VAL A 342 33.33 20.85 -13.69
N ALA A 343 34.45 20.47 -14.33
CA ALA A 343 34.48 19.40 -15.33
C ALA A 343 33.94 18.08 -14.78
N LYS A 344 34.43 17.66 -13.60
CA LYS A 344 33.95 16.45 -12.91
C LYS A 344 32.44 16.47 -12.72
N ILE A 345 31.91 17.58 -12.23
CA ILE A 345 30.47 17.74 -11.98
C ILE A 345 29.68 17.55 -13.28
N ILE A 346 30.11 18.21 -14.35
CA ILE A 346 29.44 18.15 -15.65
C ILE A 346 29.50 16.73 -16.23
N PHE A 347 30.66 16.06 -16.19
CA PHE A 347 30.80 14.68 -16.67
C PHE A 347 29.91 13.69 -15.91
N PHE A 348 29.93 13.72 -14.57
CA PHE A 348 29.08 12.83 -13.76
C PHE A 348 27.59 13.09 -14.00
N ASN A 349 27.17 14.35 -14.17
CA ASN A 349 25.79 14.69 -14.50
C ASN A 349 25.40 14.17 -15.88
N LEU A 350 26.25 14.37 -16.91
CA LEU A 350 26.00 13.87 -18.26
C LEU A 350 25.86 12.35 -18.29
N LEU A 351 26.76 11.61 -17.62
CA LEU A 351 26.69 10.16 -17.52
C LEU A 351 25.39 9.70 -16.85
N ARG A 352 25.05 10.27 -15.68
CA ARG A 352 23.82 9.92 -14.95
C ARG A 352 22.56 10.20 -15.76
N VAL A 353 22.50 11.33 -16.46
CA VAL A 353 21.35 11.66 -17.31
C VAL A 353 21.30 10.76 -18.54
N ASN A 354 22.42 10.46 -19.19
CA ASN A 354 22.47 9.51 -20.32
C ASN A 354 21.97 8.12 -19.93
N ILE A 355 22.39 7.63 -18.76
CA ILE A 355 21.92 6.35 -18.21
C ILE A 355 20.42 6.39 -17.91
N SER A 356 19.93 7.48 -17.29
CA SER A 356 18.49 7.63 -17.02
C SER A 356 17.63 7.65 -18.28
N LEU A 357 18.18 8.16 -19.39
CA LEU A 357 17.52 8.19 -20.70
C LEU A 357 17.73 6.89 -21.50
N LYS A 358 18.43 5.91 -20.94
CA LYS A 358 18.79 4.64 -21.60
C LYS A 358 19.50 4.85 -22.95
N ASN A 359 20.26 5.93 -23.08
CA ASN A 359 20.98 6.27 -24.31
C ASN A 359 22.43 5.77 -24.20
N LYS A 360 22.62 4.48 -24.53
CA LYS A 360 23.90 3.79 -24.42
C LYS A 360 25.01 4.46 -25.24
N GLU A 361 24.75 4.75 -26.51
CA GLU A 361 25.73 5.36 -27.42
C GLU A 361 26.26 6.71 -26.90
N GLN A 362 25.39 7.58 -26.39
CA GLN A 362 25.83 8.87 -25.84
C GLN A 362 26.48 8.72 -24.46
N ALA A 363 26.10 7.71 -23.69
CA ALA A 363 26.75 7.39 -22.42
C ALA A 363 28.19 6.93 -22.64
N GLU A 364 28.41 6.01 -23.58
CA GLU A 364 29.74 5.53 -23.99
C GLU A 364 30.60 6.67 -24.53
N LYS A 365 30.09 7.51 -25.44
CA LYS A 365 30.84 8.69 -25.92
C LYS A 365 31.22 9.65 -24.79
N THR A 366 30.34 9.85 -23.82
CA THR A 366 30.64 10.71 -22.67
C THR A 366 31.69 10.07 -21.76
N LEU A 367 31.66 8.74 -21.63
CA LEU A 367 32.61 7.97 -20.86
C LEU A 367 34.01 8.02 -21.50
N GLU A 368 34.10 7.79 -22.80
CA GLU A 368 35.35 7.90 -23.58
C GLU A 368 35.98 9.29 -23.41
N LEU A 369 35.18 10.36 -23.59
CA LEU A 369 35.65 11.73 -23.38
C LEU A 369 36.15 11.98 -21.95
N MET A 370 35.51 11.37 -20.94
CA MET A 370 35.95 11.47 -19.55
C MET A 370 37.22 10.66 -19.30
N GLN A 371 37.37 9.49 -19.93
CA GLN A 371 38.55 8.63 -19.83
C GLN A 371 39.79 9.27 -20.49
N GLU A 372 39.63 9.93 -21.65
CA GLU A 372 40.69 10.72 -22.28
C GLU A 372 41.20 11.85 -21.38
N LYS A 373 40.32 12.39 -20.53
CA LYS A 373 40.63 13.49 -19.59
C LYS A 373 40.92 13.00 -18.17
N LEU A 374 41.03 11.69 -17.94
CA LEU A 374 41.10 11.12 -16.58
C LEU A 374 42.36 11.57 -15.82
N ILE A 375 43.48 11.74 -16.55
CA ILE A 375 44.75 12.26 -16.01
C ILE A 375 44.57 13.71 -15.53
N ASP A 376 43.91 14.56 -16.34
CA ASP A 376 43.64 15.96 -16.01
C ASP A 376 42.61 16.09 -14.88
N LEU A 377 41.67 15.14 -14.80
CA LEU A 377 40.58 15.15 -13.83
C LEU A 377 41.07 14.81 -12.41
N ASP A 378 42.03 13.90 -12.21
CA ASP A 378 42.50 13.50 -10.88
C ASP A 378 41.34 13.13 -9.91
N LEU A 379 40.63 12.05 -10.23
CA LEU A 379 39.43 11.62 -9.50
C LEU A 379 39.76 11.09 -8.10
N SER A 380 38.96 11.47 -7.09
CA SER A 380 39.04 10.89 -5.75
C SER A 380 38.63 9.41 -5.74
N ASN A 381 38.97 8.66 -4.68
CA ASN A 381 38.60 7.25 -4.56
C ASN A 381 37.08 7.02 -4.67
N ASP A 382 36.27 7.89 -4.07
CA ASP A 382 34.80 7.80 -4.16
C ASP A 382 34.28 8.11 -5.57
N GLN A 383 34.93 9.05 -6.27
CA GLN A 383 34.61 9.37 -7.66
C GLN A 383 34.97 8.24 -8.60
N LYS A 384 36.11 7.55 -8.37
CA LYS A 384 36.50 6.36 -9.12
C LYS A 384 35.48 5.23 -8.94
N ARG A 385 35.08 4.94 -7.70
CA ARG A 385 34.01 3.96 -7.41
C ARG A 385 32.69 4.32 -8.10
N THR A 386 32.33 5.60 -8.05
CA THR A 386 31.13 6.10 -8.74
C THR A 386 31.23 5.90 -10.24
N LEU A 387 32.39 6.18 -10.84
CA LEU A 387 32.63 5.98 -12.26
C LEU A 387 32.49 4.50 -12.64
N THR A 388 33.15 3.58 -11.92
CA THR A 388 33.02 2.13 -12.16
C THR A 388 31.57 1.66 -12.08
N SER A 389 30.81 2.12 -11.08
CA SER A 389 29.39 1.77 -10.97
C SER A 389 28.55 2.33 -12.14
N LEU A 390 28.86 3.53 -12.64
CA LEU A 390 28.20 4.08 -13.82
C LEU A 390 28.61 3.34 -15.10
N GLU A 391 29.87 2.90 -15.22
CA GLU A 391 30.36 2.07 -16.33
C GLU A 391 29.60 0.74 -16.38
N GLU A 392 29.50 0.03 -15.26
CA GLU A 392 28.71 -1.22 -15.17
C GLU A 392 27.24 -1.00 -15.56
N GLN A 393 26.64 0.12 -15.15
CA GLN A 393 25.29 0.48 -15.55
C GLN A 393 25.19 0.72 -17.07
N ILE A 394 26.17 1.37 -17.69
CA ILE A 394 26.18 1.60 -19.14
C ILE A 394 26.28 0.28 -19.92
N TYR A 395 27.09 -0.67 -19.46
CA TYR A 395 27.22 -1.96 -20.11
C TYR A 395 25.98 -2.85 -19.98
N THR A 396 25.17 -2.63 -18.93
CA THR A 396 23.93 -3.37 -18.66
C THR A 396 22.66 -2.72 -19.23
N LEU A 397 22.76 -1.51 -19.77
CA LEU A 397 21.75 -0.92 -20.67
C LEU A 397 21.69 -1.67 -21.99
#